data_AF-A0A379K3F2-F1
#
_entry.id   AF-A0A379K3F2-F1
#
_cell.length_a   1.000
_cell.length_b   1.000
_cell.length_c   1.000
_cell.angle_alpha   90.00
_cell.angle_beta   90.00
_cell.angle_gamma   90.00
#
_symmetry.space_group_name_H-M   'P 1'
#
loop_
_entity.id
_entity.type
_entity.pdbx_description
1 polymer ?
#
loop_
_entity_poly.entity_id
_entity_poly.type
_entity_poly.pdbx_seq_one_letter_code
_entity_poly.pdbx_strand_id
1 'polypeptide(L)'
;MEHLDTFLARWQKAGGTERANYQLFLTELCGLLGLPLPEPAGDDTRDNAYVFERRVVINQPDGSSNNGFIDLYKRGSFVLEAKQTGKTLDSSGWDKAMLKAHNQADQYARALPAEEGRPPFILVVDVGRNIELYAEFSRSGATYTPYPDSRSHRIRLEDLRKEEVRERLSAVWLDPLSLDPARRSAKVTREIADQLAKLAKSLETTGHSPQLVSSFLMRALFTMFAEDVGLLPERSFTELLQRLKNKPDTFAPMLEHL
;
A
#
# COMPACT_ATOMS: atom_id res chain seq x y z
N MET A 1 -3.21 -22.57 1.20
CA MET A 1 -1.84 -22.71 0.65
C MET A 1 -1.84 -23.46 -0.67
N GLU A 2 -2.56 -24.58 -0.82
CA GLU A 2 -2.61 -25.37 -2.07
C GLU A 2 -3.01 -24.58 -3.34
N HIS A 3 -3.99 -23.66 -3.23
CA HIS A 3 -4.38 -22.78 -4.35
C HIS A 3 -3.27 -21.79 -4.74
N LEU A 4 -2.49 -21.30 -3.78
CA LEU A 4 -1.36 -20.41 -4.03
C LEU A 4 -0.24 -21.17 -4.73
N ASP A 5 0.15 -22.34 -4.23
CA ASP A 5 1.20 -23.14 -4.85
C ASP A 5 0.85 -23.54 -6.29
N THR A 6 -0.41 -23.88 -6.53
CA THR A 6 -0.92 -24.18 -7.88
C THR A 6 -0.82 -22.95 -8.80
N PHE A 7 -1.25 -21.78 -8.32
CA PHE A 7 -1.14 -20.52 -9.07
C PHE A 7 0.31 -20.19 -9.40
N LEU A 8 1.22 -20.26 -8.42
CA LEU A 8 2.64 -20.00 -8.62
C LEU A 8 3.25 -20.97 -9.63
N ALA A 9 2.99 -22.27 -9.49
CA ALA A 9 3.52 -23.30 -10.38
C ALA A 9 3.03 -23.12 -11.83
N ARG A 10 1.77 -22.71 -12.01
CA ARG A 10 1.20 -22.44 -13.33
C ARG A 10 1.89 -21.27 -14.01
N TRP A 11 1.98 -20.13 -13.32
CA TRP A 11 2.43 -18.89 -13.93
C TRP A 11 3.96 -18.76 -14.01
N GLN A 12 4.72 -19.44 -13.15
CA GLN A 12 6.17 -19.59 -13.33
C GLN A 12 6.53 -20.41 -14.58
N LYS A 13 5.69 -21.38 -14.96
CA LYS A 13 5.90 -22.22 -16.16
C LYS A 13 5.37 -21.60 -17.44
N ALA A 14 4.51 -20.59 -17.36
CA ALA A 14 3.94 -19.88 -18.49
C ALA A 14 4.98 -18.94 -19.16
N GLY A 15 6.13 -19.50 -19.57
CA GLY A 15 7.17 -18.81 -20.32
C GLY A 15 6.82 -18.74 -21.80
N GLY A 16 5.93 -17.82 -22.17
CA GLY A 16 5.58 -17.52 -23.57
C GLY A 16 5.65 -16.02 -23.86
N THR A 17 5.47 -15.61 -25.12
CA THR A 17 5.38 -14.21 -25.58
C THR A 17 3.94 -13.78 -25.88
N GLU A 18 2.95 -14.59 -25.47
CA GLU A 18 1.56 -14.36 -25.81
C GLU A 18 0.94 -13.24 -24.98
N ARG A 19 0.91 -12.05 -25.58
CA ARG A 19 0.16 -10.87 -25.14
C ARG A 19 -1.29 -11.17 -24.71
N ALA A 20 -1.87 -12.32 -25.08
CA ALA A 20 -3.23 -12.73 -24.76
C ALA A 20 -3.46 -13.20 -23.30
N ASN A 21 -2.42 -13.48 -22.51
CA ASN A 21 -2.60 -14.14 -21.21
C ASN A 21 -2.77 -13.21 -20.01
N TYR A 22 -2.61 -11.89 -20.17
CA TYR A 22 -2.64 -10.98 -19.03
C TYR A 22 -4.02 -10.93 -18.35
N GLN A 23 -5.12 -10.96 -19.12
CA GLN A 23 -6.48 -10.96 -18.57
C GLN A 23 -6.73 -12.23 -17.75
N LEU A 24 -6.26 -13.38 -18.25
CA LEU A 24 -6.35 -14.66 -17.55
C LEU A 24 -5.53 -14.64 -16.26
N PHE A 25 -4.29 -14.14 -16.31
CA PHE A 25 -3.43 -13.97 -15.13
C PHE A 25 -4.09 -13.09 -14.07
N LEU A 26 -4.59 -11.92 -14.46
CA LEU A 26 -5.20 -10.98 -13.53
C LEU A 26 -6.52 -11.49 -12.96
N THR A 27 -7.31 -12.23 -13.75
CA THR A 27 -8.52 -12.89 -13.27
C THR A 27 -8.19 -13.95 -12.22
N GLU A 28 -7.18 -14.78 -12.47
CA GLU A 28 -6.73 -15.78 -11.50
C GLU A 28 -6.08 -15.18 -10.26
N LEU A 29 -5.34 -14.06 -10.42
CA LEU A 29 -4.82 -13.30 -9.28
C LEU A 29 -5.95 -12.74 -8.42
N CYS A 30 -7.02 -12.20 -9.05
CA CYS A 30 -8.19 -11.74 -8.31
C CYS A 30 -8.86 -12.91 -7.56
N GLY A 31 -9.02 -14.07 -8.21
CA GLY A 31 -9.53 -15.28 -7.56
C GLY A 31 -8.67 -15.75 -6.38
N LEU A 32 -7.34 -15.73 -6.54
CA LEU A 32 -6.39 -16.08 -5.47
C LEU A 32 -6.51 -15.14 -4.26
N LEU A 33 -6.73 -13.84 -4.51
CA LEU A 33 -6.81 -12.80 -3.49
C LEU A 33 -8.24 -12.60 -2.95
N GLY A 34 -9.24 -13.32 -3.46
CA GLY A 34 -10.64 -13.16 -3.08
C GLY A 34 -11.23 -11.80 -3.50
N LEU A 35 -10.75 -11.24 -4.61
CA LEU A 35 -11.13 -9.92 -5.11
C LEU A 35 -12.29 -10.01 -6.11
N PRO A 36 -13.09 -8.94 -6.24
CA PRO A 36 -14.08 -8.85 -7.32
C PRO A 36 -13.39 -8.96 -8.68
N LEU A 37 -14.13 -9.50 -9.66
CA LEU A 37 -13.66 -9.58 -11.04
C LEU A 37 -14.07 -8.31 -11.83
N PRO A 38 -13.32 -7.92 -12.87
CA PRO A 38 -13.71 -6.84 -13.76
C PRO A 38 -15.03 -7.16 -14.49
N GLU A 39 -15.83 -6.13 -14.71
CA GLU A 39 -17.05 -6.18 -15.51
C GLU A 39 -16.71 -6.19 -17.02
N PRO A 40 -17.60 -6.69 -17.88
CA PRO A 40 -17.49 -6.51 -19.33
C PRO A 40 -17.49 -5.01 -19.69
N ALA A 41 -16.63 -4.61 -20.63
CA ALA A 41 -16.63 -3.23 -21.11
C ALA A 41 -17.87 -2.92 -21.95
N GLY A 42 -18.61 -1.88 -21.58
CA GLY A 42 -19.71 -1.32 -22.37
C GLY A 42 -19.25 -0.28 -23.39
N ASP A 43 -20.17 0.13 -24.26
CA ASP A 43 -19.93 1.16 -25.28
C ASP A 43 -19.69 2.55 -24.67
N ASP A 44 -20.42 2.89 -23.61
CA ASP A 44 -20.21 4.12 -22.86
C ASP A 44 -19.05 3.95 -21.88
N THR A 45 -17.98 4.69 -22.15
CA THR A 45 -16.79 4.68 -21.31
C THR A 45 -17.06 5.14 -19.88
N ARG A 46 -18.07 5.97 -19.64
CA ARG A 46 -18.40 6.51 -18.31
C ARG A 46 -18.93 5.43 -17.35
N ASP A 47 -19.48 4.34 -17.87
CA ASP A 47 -19.98 3.23 -17.06
C ASP A 47 -18.90 2.19 -16.75
N ASN A 48 -17.76 2.27 -17.44
CA ASN A 48 -16.64 1.35 -17.32
C ASN A 48 -15.75 1.64 -16.10
N ALA A 49 -16.31 1.43 -14.90
CA ALA A 49 -15.65 1.72 -13.62
C ALA A 49 -14.68 0.63 -13.15
N TYR A 50 -14.83 -0.62 -13.58
CA TYR A 50 -13.85 -1.68 -13.33
C TYR A 50 -13.83 -2.67 -14.50
N VAL A 51 -12.97 -2.44 -15.50
CA VAL A 51 -12.98 -3.20 -16.77
C VAL A 51 -11.57 -3.41 -17.31
N PHE A 52 -11.41 -4.45 -18.12
CA PHE A 52 -10.25 -4.59 -19.00
C PHE A 52 -10.35 -3.65 -20.21
N GLU A 53 -9.20 -3.32 -20.83
CA GLU A 53 -9.10 -2.57 -22.10
C GLU A 53 -9.89 -1.24 -22.08
N ARG A 54 -9.84 -0.51 -20.95
CA ARG A 54 -10.56 0.76 -20.80
C ARG A 54 -10.01 1.78 -21.79
N ARG A 55 -10.84 2.16 -22.76
CA ARG A 55 -10.51 3.22 -23.74
C ARG A 55 -10.25 4.55 -23.04
N VAL A 56 -9.27 5.32 -23.49
CA VAL A 56 -9.00 6.66 -22.99
C VAL A 56 -8.58 7.56 -24.15
N VAL A 57 -8.97 8.84 -24.12
CA VAL A 57 -8.56 9.83 -25.12
C VAL A 57 -7.38 10.62 -24.56
N ILE A 58 -6.25 10.57 -25.26
CA ILE A 58 -5.00 11.22 -24.89
C ILE A 58 -4.87 12.48 -25.74
N ASN A 59 -5.09 13.64 -25.12
CA ASN A 59 -4.90 14.93 -25.76
C ASN A 59 -3.42 15.29 -25.82
N GLN A 60 -2.97 15.75 -26.98
CA GLN A 60 -1.60 16.18 -27.24
C GLN A 60 -1.48 17.71 -27.15
N PRO A 61 -0.28 18.25 -26.86
CA PRO A 61 -0.07 19.69 -26.79
C PRO A 61 -0.33 20.43 -28.11
N ASP A 62 -0.24 19.75 -29.25
CA ASP A 62 -0.52 20.29 -30.58
C ASP A 62 -2.02 20.34 -30.92
N GLY A 63 -2.88 19.96 -29.98
CA GLY A 63 -4.34 19.92 -30.15
C GLY A 63 -4.86 18.63 -30.79
N SER A 64 -3.98 17.71 -31.20
CA SER A 64 -4.39 16.39 -31.68
C SER A 64 -4.78 15.47 -30.51
N SER A 65 -5.49 14.39 -30.81
CA SER A 65 -5.86 13.38 -29.81
C SER A 65 -5.62 11.98 -30.35
N ASN A 66 -5.10 11.10 -29.49
CA ASN A 66 -4.95 9.68 -29.78
C ASN A 66 -5.79 8.84 -28.84
N ASN A 67 -6.25 7.68 -29.30
CA ASN A 67 -6.91 6.70 -28.44
C ASN A 67 -5.86 5.81 -27.78
N GLY A 68 -6.03 5.56 -26.48
CA GLY A 68 -5.30 4.59 -25.69
C GLY A 68 -6.24 3.57 -25.06
N PHE A 69 -5.65 2.49 -24.54
CA PHE A 69 -6.37 1.43 -23.83
C PHE A 69 -5.57 1.12 -22.58
N ILE A 70 -6.22 1.23 -21.42
CA ILE A 70 -5.66 0.78 -20.15
C ILE A 70 -5.96 -0.70 -20.03
N ASP A 71 -4.93 -1.53 -19.81
CA ASP A 71 -5.09 -2.99 -19.76
C ASP A 71 -6.10 -3.41 -18.69
N LEU A 72 -6.00 -2.86 -17.47
CA LEU A 72 -7.04 -3.00 -16.44
C LEU A 72 -7.21 -1.70 -15.66
N TYR A 73 -8.44 -1.20 -15.62
CA TYR A 73 -8.79 0.03 -14.92
C TYR A 73 -9.79 -0.26 -13.82
N LYS A 74 -9.54 0.27 -12.62
CA LYS A 74 -10.52 0.35 -11.54
C LYS A 74 -10.61 1.79 -11.02
N ARG A 75 -11.74 2.44 -11.27
CA ARG A 75 -12.02 3.83 -10.85
C ARG A 75 -11.78 4.00 -9.36
N GLY A 76 -11.05 5.07 -9.02
CA GLY A 76 -10.69 5.39 -7.64
C GLY A 76 -9.66 4.46 -7.01
N SER A 77 -9.19 3.43 -7.72
CA SER A 77 -8.19 2.48 -7.23
C SER A 77 -6.90 2.53 -8.03
N PHE A 78 -6.93 2.13 -9.31
CA PHE A 78 -5.71 2.00 -10.08
C PHE A 78 -5.90 2.07 -11.59
N VAL A 79 -4.80 2.40 -12.25
CA VAL A 79 -4.51 2.04 -13.65
C VAL A 79 -3.45 0.95 -13.63
N LEU A 80 -3.65 -0.13 -14.40
CA LEU A 80 -2.71 -1.22 -14.52
C LEU A 80 -2.29 -1.40 -15.98
N GLU A 81 -0.98 -1.50 -16.20
CA GLU A 81 -0.36 -1.85 -17.49
C GLU A 81 0.35 -3.20 -17.35
N ALA A 82 0.01 -4.15 -18.20
CA ALA A 82 0.61 -5.47 -18.26
C ALA A 82 1.61 -5.58 -19.42
N LYS A 83 2.70 -6.28 -19.16
CA LYS A 83 3.73 -6.65 -20.14
C LYS A 83 4.04 -8.13 -19.98
N GLN A 84 4.53 -8.71 -21.06
CA GLN A 84 5.11 -10.04 -21.06
C GLN A 84 6.47 -9.91 -21.71
N THR A 85 7.44 -9.44 -20.91
CA THR A 85 8.67 -8.88 -21.47
C THR A 85 9.55 -9.93 -22.14
N GLY A 86 9.49 -11.18 -21.65
CA GLY A 86 10.39 -12.28 -22.04
C GLY A 86 11.86 -12.03 -21.71
N LYS A 87 12.19 -10.91 -21.04
CA LYS A 87 13.55 -10.50 -20.68
C LYS A 87 13.94 -11.09 -19.34
N THR A 88 15.22 -11.31 -19.10
CA THR A 88 15.72 -11.71 -17.77
C THR A 88 15.33 -10.65 -16.73
N LEU A 89 14.71 -11.07 -15.61
CA LEU A 89 14.38 -10.17 -14.51
C LEU A 89 15.62 -9.42 -14.05
N ASP A 90 15.47 -8.15 -13.65
CA ASP A 90 16.55 -7.24 -13.22
C ASP A 90 17.64 -6.96 -14.26
N SER A 91 17.48 -7.41 -15.50
CA SER A 91 18.34 -6.95 -16.58
C SER A 91 18.02 -5.51 -16.94
N SER A 92 19.02 -4.77 -17.42
CA SER A 92 18.83 -3.39 -17.89
C SER A 92 17.76 -3.26 -18.97
N GLY A 93 17.59 -4.30 -19.81
CA GLY A 93 16.52 -4.36 -20.80
C GLY A 93 15.14 -4.53 -20.18
N TRP A 94 15.04 -5.33 -19.10
CA TRP A 94 13.80 -5.53 -18.35
C TRP A 94 13.42 -4.25 -17.61
N ASP A 95 14.35 -3.62 -16.90
CA ASP A 95 14.11 -2.34 -16.22
C ASP A 95 13.59 -1.26 -17.17
N LYS A 96 14.20 -1.15 -18.36
CA LYS A 96 13.72 -0.20 -19.40
C LYS A 96 12.31 -0.53 -19.88
N ALA A 97 11.96 -1.80 -20.00
CA ALA A 97 10.63 -2.23 -20.42
C ALA A 97 9.58 -1.90 -19.35
N MET A 98 9.90 -2.16 -18.07
CA MET A 98 9.03 -1.86 -16.94
C MET A 98 8.85 -0.34 -16.77
N LEU A 99 9.93 0.44 -16.86
CA LEU A 99 9.85 1.91 -16.81
C LEU A 99 9.00 2.48 -17.95
N LYS A 100 9.10 1.93 -19.16
CA LYS A 100 8.25 2.35 -20.28
C LYS A 100 6.78 2.06 -20.01
N ALA A 101 6.47 0.92 -19.40
CA ALA A 101 5.11 0.55 -19.02
C ALA A 101 4.56 1.45 -17.90
N HIS A 102 5.40 1.80 -16.91
CA HIS A 102 5.05 2.78 -15.89
C HIS A 102 4.69 4.15 -16.51
N ASN A 103 5.53 4.67 -17.41
CA ASN A 103 5.28 5.95 -18.08
C ASN A 103 3.99 5.93 -18.93
N GLN A 104 3.69 4.78 -19.54
CA GLN A 104 2.45 4.58 -20.29
C GLN A 104 1.23 4.61 -19.36
N ALA A 105 1.29 3.89 -18.22
CA ALA A 105 0.24 3.92 -17.21
C ALA A 105 0.03 5.32 -16.61
N ASP A 106 1.10 6.09 -16.37
CA ASP A 106 1.01 7.49 -15.90
C ASP A 106 0.29 8.36 -16.93
N GLN A 107 0.67 8.25 -18.22
CA GLN A 107 -0.02 8.97 -19.29
C GLN A 107 -1.52 8.64 -19.33
N TYR A 108 -1.89 7.37 -19.15
CA TYR A 108 -3.31 7.00 -19.08
C TYR A 108 -4.00 7.55 -17.84
N ALA A 109 -3.37 7.47 -16.67
CA ALA A 109 -3.90 8.02 -15.45
C ALA A 109 -4.17 9.53 -15.60
N ARG A 110 -3.31 10.27 -16.31
CA ARG A 110 -3.47 11.70 -16.66
C ARG A 110 -4.50 11.97 -17.76
N ALA A 111 -4.82 10.99 -18.59
CA ALA A 111 -5.79 11.11 -19.67
C ALA A 111 -7.23 10.77 -19.22
N LEU A 112 -7.40 10.18 -18.02
CA LEU A 112 -8.73 9.94 -17.46
C LEU A 112 -9.56 11.23 -17.32
N PRO A 113 -10.90 11.16 -17.42
CA PRO A 113 -11.77 12.31 -17.21
C PRO A 113 -11.59 12.93 -15.82
N ALA A 114 -11.70 14.26 -15.74
CA ALA A 114 -11.42 15.01 -14.51
C ALA A 114 -12.40 14.66 -13.38
N GLU A 115 -13.66 14.40 -13.73
CA GLU A 115 -14.73 14.02 -12.81
C GLU A 115 -14.51 12.66 -12.13
N GLU A 116 -13.71 11.76 -12.74
CA GLU A 116 -13.33 10.49 -12.11
C GLU A 116 -12.17 10.67 -11.11
N GLY A 117 -11.41 11.74 -11.28
CA GLY A 117 -10.15 11.99 -10.59
C GLY A 117 -9.05 11.01 -11.00
N ARG A 118 -7.83 11.27 -10.53
CA ARG A 118 -6.69 10.37 -10.76
C ARG A 118 -6.76 9.17 -9.82
N PRO A 119 -6.40 7.94 -10.22
CA PRO A 119 -6.32 6.82 -9.29
C PRO A 119 -5.17 7.03 -8.28
N PRO A 120 -5.26 6.51 -7.05
CA PRO A 120 -4.15 6.57 -6.10
C PRO A 120 -2.97 5.65 -6.46
N PHE A 121 -3.19 4.61 -7.29
CA PHE A 121 -2.14 3.66 -7.68
C PHE A 121 -1.95 3.52 -9.20
N ILE A 122 -0.70 3.24 -9.57
CA ILE A 122 -0.31 2.62 -10.83
C ILE A 122 0.27 1.24 -10.52
N LEU A 123 -0.16 0.24 -11.30
CA LEU A 123 0.43 -1.10 -11.28
C LEU A 123 1.09 -1.39 -12.63
N VAL A 124 2.28 -1.97 -12.58
CA VAL A 124 2.94 -2.50 -13.77
C VAL A 124 3.20 -3.99 -13.57
N VAL A 125 2.68 -4.83 -14.45
CA VAL A 125 2.76 -6.28 -14.30
C VAL A 125 3.64 -6.88 -15.39
N ASP A 126 4.70 -7.59 -15.04
CA ASP A 126 5.33 -8.58 -15.93
C ASP A 126 4.64 -9.92 -15.64
N VAL A 127 3.75 -10.34 -16.54
CA VAL A 127 2.79 -11.43 -16.35
C VAL A 127 3.48 -12.70 -15.83
N GLY A 128 2.99 -13.21 -14.70
CA GLY A 128 3.52 -14.41 -14.05
C GLY A 128 4.89 -14.26 -13.39
N ARG A 129 5.43 -13.04 -13.28
CA ARG A 129 6.80 -12.82 -12.82
C ARG A 129 6.92 -11.72 -11.77
N ASN A 130 6.34 -10.55 -12.03
CA ASN A 130 6.55 -9.36 -11.21
C ASN A 130 5.34 -8.41 -11.24
N ILE A 131 5.07 -7.75 -10.12
CA ILE A 131 4.10 -6.66 -10.00
C ILE A 131 4.81 -5.47 -9.36
N GLU A 132 4.85 -4.32 -10.03
CA GLU A 132 5.38 -3.08 -9.47
C GLU A 132 4.23 -2.19 -9.00
N LEU A 133 4.34 -1.63 -7.78
CA LEU A 133 3.36 -0.71 -7.22
C LEU A 133 3.93 0.71 -7.14
N TYR A 134 3.15 1.68 -7.62
CA TYR A 134 3.45 3.10 -7.48
C TYR A 134 2.24 3.82 -6.94
N ALA A 135 2.45 4.79 -6.04
CA ALA A 135 1.37 5.51 -5.39
C ALA A 135 1.52 7.03 -5.54
N GLU A 136 0.37 7.70 -5.62
CA GLU A 136 0.22 9.14 -5.54
C GLU A 136 -1.07 9.43 -4.76
N PHE A 137 -0.98 9.43 -3.42
CA PHE A 137 -2.17 9.48 -2.55
C PHE A 137 -2.90 10.83 -2.57
N SER A 138 -2.25 11.92 -2.97
CA SER A 138 -2.92 13.24 -3.08
C SER A 138 -3.87 13.31 -4.28
N ARG A 139 -3.64 12.46 -5.29
CA ARG A 139 -4.41 12.39 -6.55
C ARG A 139 -4.42 13.71 -7.32
N SER A 140 -3.40 14.54 -7.08
CA SER A 140 -3.22 15.87 -7.68
C SER A 140 -2.59 15.81 -9.07
N GLY A 141 -2.06 14.64 -9.47
CA GLY A 141 -1.29 14.49 -10.70
C GLY A 141 0.20 14.75 -10.52
N ALA A 142 0.69 14.68 -9.28
CA ALA A 142 2.11 14.59 -8.98
C ALA A 142 2.71 13.27 -9.54
N THR A 143 4.00 13.06 -9.34
CA THR A 143 4.67 11.83 -9.77
C THR A 143 4.21 10.65 -8.92
N TYR A 144 3.85 9.53 -9.57
CA TYR A 144 3.64 8.27 -8.86
C TYR A 144 4.99 7.71 -8.42
N THR A 145 5.18 7.58 -7.11
CA THR A 145 6.44 7.09 -6.53
C THR A 145 6.36 5.62 -6.14
N PRO A 146 7.47 4.86 -6.17
CA PRO A 146 7.52 3.48 -5.68
C PRO A 146 6.85 3.31 -4.31
N TYR A 147 5.93 2.34 -4.18
CA TYR A 147 5.21 2.05 -2.95
C TYR A 147 5.40 0.60 -2.49
N PRO A 148 5.64 0.34 -1.19
CA PRO A 148 5.71 1.30 -0.08
C PRO A 148 7.01 2.11 -0.06
N ASP A 149 8.04 1.63 -0.75
CA ASP A 149 9.34 2.26 -0.87
C ASP A 149 10.08 1.74 -2.12
N SER A 150 11.21 2.36 -2.45
CA SER A 150 12.00 2.02 -3.64
C SER A 150 12.57 0.61 -3.64
N ARG A 151 12.72 -0.05 -2.48
CA ARG A 151 13.29 -1.41 -2.37
C ARG A 151 12.21 -2.48 -2.48
N SER A 152 11.01 -2.21 -1.99
CA SER A 152 9.93 -3.20 -1.87
C SER A 152 8.74 -2.97 -2.80
N HIS A 153 8.82 -2.00 -3.71
CA HIS A 153 7.77 -1.77 -4.72
C HIS A 153 7.67 -2.85 -5.79
N ARG A 154 8.74 -3.62 -6.00
CA ARG A 154 8.78 -4.75 -6.94
C ARG A 154 8.42 -6.03 -6.19
N ILE A 155 7.23 -6.54 -6.46
CA ILE A 155 6.69 -7.75 -5.85
C ILE A 155 6.93 -8.90 -6.83
N ARG A 156 7.80 -9.83 -6.46
CA ARG A 156 7.97 -11.08 -7.22
C ARG A 156 6.74 -11.96 -7.06
N LEU A 157 6.47 -12.82 -8.03
CA LEU A 157 5.33 -13.73 -7.90
C LEU A 157 5.43 -14.59 -6.63
N GLU A 158 6.63 -15.04 -6.27
CA GLU A 158 6.88 -15.80 -5.04
C GLU A 158 6.63 -15.02 -3.74
N ASP A 159 6.69 -13.68 -3.78
CA ASP A 159 6.38 -12.84 -2.62
C ASP A 159 4.90 -12.92 -2.21
N LEU A 160 4.02 -13.45 -3.09
CA LEU A 160 2.62 -13.74 -2.74
C LEU A 160 2.49 -14.81 -1.64
N ARG A 161 3.58 -15.49 -1.26
CA ARG A 161 3.64 -16.33 -0.05
C ARG A 161 3.56 -15.53 1.24
N LYS A 162 3.91 -14.24 1.21
CA LYS A 162 3.87 -13.36 2.36
C LYS A 162 2.45 -12.78 2.51
N GLU A 163 1.86 -12.94 3.69
CA GLU A 163 0.51 -12.42 3.97
C GLU A 163 0.43 -10.92 3.75
N GLU A 164 1.40 -10.16 4.26
CA GLU A 164 1.47 -8.70 4.14
C GLU A 164 1.47 -8.20 2.68
N VAL A 165 1.99 -8.99 1.74
CA VAL A 165 2.00 -8.66 0.31
C VAL A 165 0.62 -8.86 -0.28
N ARG A 166 -0.04 -9.97 0.08
CA ARG A 166 -1.41 -10.27 -0.36
C ARG A 166 -2.39 -9.25 0.21
N GLU A 167 -2.30 -8.92 1.50
CA GLU A 167 -3.11 -7.89 2.14
C GLU A 167 -2.93 -6.52 1.49
N ARG A 168 -1.68 -6.14 1.17
CA ARG A 168 -1.38 -4.88 0.47
C ARG A 168 -2.01 -4.85 -0.92
N LEU A 169 -1.86 -5.92 -1.71
CA LEU A 169 -2.49 -6.02 -3.03
C LEU A 169 -4.02 -5.99 -2.89
N SER A 170 -4.61 -6.71 -1.95
CA SER A 170 -6.06 -6.66 -1.73
C SER A 170 -6.54 -5.27 -1.33
N ALA A 171 -5.78 -4.55 -0.50
CA ALA A 171 -6.09 -3.16 -0.13
C ALA A 171 -6.05 -2.22 -1.34
N VAL A 172 -5.10 -2.38 -2.28
CA VAL A 172 -5.07 -1.60 -3.53
C VAL A 172 -6.39 -1.73 -4.31
N TRP A 173 -7.01 -2.90 -4.31
CA TRP A 173 -8.30 -3.11 -4.96
C TRP A 173 -9.49 -2.57 -4.15
N LEU A 174 -9.53 -2.88 -2.85
CA LEU A 174 -10.73 -2.71 -2.03
C LEU A 174 -10.80 -1.36 -1.31
N ASP A 175 -9.69 -0.91 -0.73
CA ASP A 175 -9.60 0.36 0.00
C ASP A 175 -8.19 0.96 -0.16
N PRO A 176 -7.87 1.50 -1.35
CA PRO A 176 -6.52 1.93 -1.69
C PRO A 176 -6.03 3.07 -0.78
N LEU A 177 -6.92 3.93 -0.29
CA LEU A 177 -6.51 5.04 0.57
C LEU A 177 -6.23 4.60 2.02
N SER A 178 -6.57 3.37 2.42
CA SER A 178 -6.10 2.78 3.68
C SER A 178 -4.58 2.59 3.72
N LEU A 179 -3.94 2.58 2.55
CA LEU A 179 -2.49 2.41 2.38
C LEU A 179 -1.72 3.74 2.49
N ASP A 180 -2.42 4.88 2.52
CA ASP A 180 -1.81 6.20 2.67
C ASP A 180 -1.12 6.32 4.04
N PRO A 181 0.22 6.49 4.08
CA PRO A 181 0.96 6.67 5.32
C PRO A 181 0.45 7.85 6.14
N ALA A 182 0.01 8.96 5.52
CA ALA A 182 -0.50 10.12 6.23
C ALA A 182 -1.80 9.79 6.98
N ARG A 183 -2.70 9.01 6.37
CA ARG A 183 -3.93 8.51 7.02
C ARG A 183 -3.61 7.52 8.14
N ARG A 184 -2.63 6.63 7.93
CA ARG A 184 -2.18 5.69 8.97
C ARG A 184 -1.58 6.42 10.16
N SER A 185 -0.66 7.36 9.93
CA SER A 185 -0.08 8.20 10.99
C SER A 185 -1.16 8.98 11.72
N ALA A 186 -2.08 9.65 11.01
CA ALA A 186 -3.17 10.40 11.65
C ALA A 186 -4.10 9.50 12.48
N LYS A 187 -4.41 8.29 11.99
CA LYS A 187 -5.19 7.29 12.73
C LYS A 187 -4.45 6.83 13.99
N VAL A 188 -3.17 6.49 13.88
CA VAL A 188 -2.33 6.08 15.00
C VAL A 188 -2.22 7.21 16.04
N THR A 189 -2.00 8.46 15.62
CA THR A 189 -1.98 9.60 16.53
C THR A 189 -3.31 9.77 17.27
N ARG A 190 -4.45 9.61 16.57
CA ARG A 190 -5.78 9.69 17.19
C ARG A 190 -6.04 8.55 18.17
N GLU A 191 -5.69 7.32 17.80
CA GLU A 191 -5.84 6.14 18.67
C GLU A 191 -4.97 6.25 19.92
N ILE A 192 -3.73 6.74 19.79
CA ILE A 192 -2.84 7.02 20.92
C ILE A 192 -3.43 8.12 21.81
N ALA A 193 -3.94 9.21 21.22
CA ALA A 193 -4.58 10.27 21.98
C ALA A 193 -5.81 9.75 22.76
N ASP A 194 -6.64 8.91 22.14
CA ASP A 194 -7.79 8.28 22.79
C ASP A 194 -7.37 7.32 23.92
N GLN A 195 -6.28 6.57 23.74
CA GLN A 195 -5.70 5.70 24.79
C GLN A 195 -5.19 6.53 25.98
N LEU A 196 -4.44 7.60 25.71
CA LEU A 196 -3.94 8.53 26.73
C LEU A 196 -5.09 9.20 27.49
N ALA A 197 -6.15 9.62 26.79
CA ALA A 197 -7.32 10.22 27.43
C ALA A 197 -8.06 9.21 28.34
N LYS A 198 -8.20 7.96 27.91
CA LYS A 198 -8.79 6.89 28.74
C LYS A 198 -7.94 6.60 29.98
N LEU A 199 -6.61 6.57 29.83
CA LEU A 199 -5.68 6.38 30.95
C LEU A 199 -5.70 7.56 31.93
N ALA A 200 -5.74 8.80 31.43
CA ALA A 200 -5.87 9.98 32.27
C ALA A 200 -7.15 9.92 33.11
N LYS A 201 -8.28 9.63 32.46
CA LYS A 201 -9.58 9.52 33.11
C LYS A 201 -9.63 8.40 34.15
N SER A 202 -8.97 7.27 33.91
CA SER A 202 -8.93 6.18 34.89
C SER A 202 -8.16 6.58 36.15
N LEU A 203 -7.02 7.27 36.00
CA LEU A 203 -6.22 7.80 37.12
C LEU A 203 -6.96 8.90 37.89
N GLU A 204 -7.70 9.77 37.20
CA GLU A 204 -8.53 10.79 37.85
C GLU A 204 -9.68 10.14 38.66
N THR A 205 -10.29 9.08 38.12
CA THR A 205 -11.37 8.34 38.78
C THR A 205 -10.89 7.62 40.05
N THR A 206 -9.61 7.27 40.15
CA THR A 206 -8.99 6.72 41.36
C THR A 206 -8.58 7.79 42.38
N GLY A 207 -8.93 9.07 42.15
CA GLY A 207 -8.76 10.16 43.11
C GLY A 207 -7.53 11.04 42.89
N HIS A 208 -6.79 10.87 41.79
CA HIS A 208 -5.66 11.75 41.47
C HIS A 208 -6.14 13.05 40.82
N SER A 209 -5.48 14.18 41.12
CA SER A 209 -5.84 15.46 40.51
C SER A 209 -5.43 15.49 39.03
N PRO A 210 -6.19 16.20 38.16
CA PRO A 210 -5.85 16.33 36.75
C PRO A 210 -4.43 16.84 36.50
N GLN A 211 -3.94 17.77 37.34
CA GLN A 211 -2.58 18.31 37.23
C GLN A 211 -1.52 17.24 37.49
N LEU A 212 -1.73 16.38 38.50
CA LEU A 212 -0.81 15.29 38.84
C LEU A 212 -0.80 14.23 37.74
N VAL A 213 -1.99 13.85 37.25
CA VAL A 213 -2.15 12.89 36.16
C VAL A 213 -1.47 13.40 34.89
N SER A 214 -1.71 14.66 34.51
CA SER A 214 -1.08 15.27 33.34
C SER A 214 0.45 15.29 33.45
N SER A 215 0.99 15.66 34.61
CA SER A 215 2.44 15.68 34.83
C SER A 215 3.04 14.26 34.74
N PHE A 216 2.37 13.27 35.32
CA PHE A 216 2.79 11.87 35.26
C PHE A 216 2.81 11.34 33.81
N LEU A 217 1.71 11.53 33.06
CA LEU A 217 1.61 11.07 31.68
C LEU A 217 2.64 11.76 30.77
N MET A 218 2.84 13.07 30.96
CA MET A 218 3.86 13.82 30.21
C MET A 218 5.26 13.25 30.47
N ARG A 219 5.62 12.99 31.73
CA ARG A 219 6.92 12.38 32.08
C ARG A 219 7.07 10.98 31.48
N ALA A 220 6.04 10.14 31.58
CA ALA A 220 6.06 8.80 30.99
C ALA A 220 6.26 8.83 29.46
N LEU A 221 5.53 9.73 28.76
CA LEU A 221 5.68 9.93 27.31
C LEU A 221 7.09 10.41 26.94
N PHE A 222 7.65 11.36 27.69
CA PHE A 222 9.03 11.81 27.47
C PHE A 222 10.05 10.68 27.70
N THR A 223 9.85 9.82 28.68
CA THR A 223 10.74 8.68 28.92
C THR A 223 10.67 7.66 27.79
N MET A 224 9.47 7.35 27.27
CA MET A 224 9.32 6.50 26.07
C MET A 224 10.01 7.13 24.85
N PHE A 225 9.84 8.44 24.64
CA PHE A 225 10.53 9.14 23.56
C PHE A 225 12.06 9.09 23.72
N ALA A 226 12.56 9.26 24.95
CA ALA A 226 13.99 9.27 25.23
C ALA A 226 14.68 7.92 24.90
N GLU A 227 14.03 6.78 25.13
CA GLU A 227 14.57 5.49 24.68
C GLU A 227 14.54 5.33 23.15
N ASP A 228 13.49 5.82 22.48
CA ASP A 228 13.35 5.72 21.02
C ASP A 228 14.35 6.59 20.26
N VAL A 229 14.77 7.73 20.82
CA VAL A 229 15.80 8.61 20.22
C VAL A 229 17.22 8.32 20.70
N GLY A 230 17.41 7.28 21.53
CA GLY A 230 18.73 6.87 22.02
C GLY A 230 19.33 7.76 23.11
N LEU A 231 18.50 8.54 23.83
CA LEU A 231 18.92 9.23 25.07
C LEU A 231 18.96 8.27 26.26
N LEU A 232 18.19 7.18 26.20
CA LEU A 232 18.25 6.04 27.11
C LEU A 232 18.66 4.78 26.32
N PRO A 233 19.15 3.72 26.99
CA PRO A 233 19.38 2.44 26.33
C PRO A 233 18.09 1.96 25.64
N GLU A 234 18.23 1.42 24.43
CA GLU A 234 17.12 0.99 23.58
C GLU A 234 16.14 0.10 24.36
N ARG A 235 14.86 0.49 24.38
CA ARG A 235 13.74 -0.23 25.04
C ARG A 235 13.86 -0.41 26.56
N SER A 236 14.81 0.24 27.24
CA SER A 236 15.02 0.09 28.69
C SER A 236 13.79 0.41 29.55
N PHE A 237 13.06 1.47 29.25
CA PHE A 237 11.84 1.85 29.95
C PHE A 237 10.68 0.92 29.60
N THR A 238 10.53 0.57 28.32
CA THR A 238 9.55 -0.42 27.87
C THR A 238 9.73 -1.76 28.58
N GLU A 239 10.95 -2.27 28.64
CA GLU A 239 11.27 -3.55 29.31
C GLU A 239 11.05 -3.47 30.83
N LEU A 240 11.38 -2.32 31.46
CA LEU A 240 11.09 -2.10 32.87
C LEU A 240 9.57 -2.18 33.15
N LEU A 241 8.75 -1.48 32.35
CA LEU A 241 7.29 -1.50 32.47
C LEU A 241 6.73 -2.92 32.30
N GLN A 242 7.24 -3.68 31.32
CA GLN A 242 6.82 -5.07 31.10
C GLN A 242 7.18 -5.96 32.30
N ARG A 243 8.39 -5.81 32.84
CA ARG A 243 8.88 -6.59 34.00
C ARG A 243 8.08 -6.29 35.27
N LEU A 244 7.68 -5.04 35.47
CA LEU A 244 7.05 -4.57 36.71
C LEU A 244 5.52 -4.46 36.63
N LYS A 245 4.91 -4.89 35.52
CA LYS A 245 3.45 -4.84 35.30
C LYS A 245 2.61 -5.37 36.47
N ASN A 246 3.11 -6.38 37.19
CA ASN A 246 2.44 -7.01 38.33
C ASN A 246 3.06 -6.65 39.70
N LYS A 247 4.00 -5.68 39.74
CA LYS A 247 4.74 -5.25 40.93
C LYS A 247 4.86 -3.72 41.02
N PRO A 248 3.73 -2.99 41.03
CA PRO A 248 3.73 -1.51 40.95
C PRO A 248 4.48 -0.85 42.11
N ASP A 249 4.48 -1.46 43.29
CA ASP A 249 5.18 -0.93 44.48
C ASP A 249 6.70 -0.82 44.31
N THR A 250 7.27 -1.57 43.36
CA THR A 250 8.71 -1.55 43.05
C THR A 250 9.05 -0.64 41.87
N PHE A 251 8.05 -0.03 41.22
CA PHE A 251 8.26 0.74 39.99
C PHE A 251 9.11 1.99 40.22
N ALA A 252 8.73 2.86 41.16
CA ALA A 252 9.43 4.12 41.38
C ALA A 252 10.92 3.93 41.74
N PRO A 253 11.30 3.04 42.68
CA PRO A 253 12.70 2.78 42.98
C PRO A 253 13.50 2.24 41.78
N MET A 254 12.91 1.37 40.95
CA MET A 254 13.63 0.83 39.79
C MET A 254 13.74 1.82 38.63
N LEU A 255 12.82 2.77 38.52
CA LEU A 255 12.84 3.81 37.50
C LEU A 255 13.95 4.85 37.75
N GLU A 256 14.34 5.09 39.01
CA GLU A 256 15.44 6.00 39.36
C GLU A 256 16.82 5.49 38.90
N HIS A 257 16.92 4.22 38.54
CA HIS A 257 18.15 3.58 38.08
C HIS A 257 18.18 3.34 36.56
N LEU A 258 17.24 3.94 35.82
CA LEU A 258 17.12 3.81 34.38
C LEU A 258 18.04 4.77 33.61
#